data_AF-A0A3S2UJM2-F1
#
_entry.id   AF-A0A3S2UJM2-F1
#
_cell.length_a   1.000
_cell.length_b   1.000
_cell.length_c   1.000
_cell.angle_alpha   90.00
_cell.angle_beta   90.00
_cell.angle_gamma   90.00
#
_symmetry.space_group_name_H-M   'P 1'
#
loop_
_entity.id
_entity.type
_entity.pdbx_description
1 polymer ?
#
loop_
_entity_poly.entity_id
_entity_poly.type
_entity_poly.pdbx_seq_one_letter_code
_entity_poly.pdbx_strand_id
1 'polypeptide(L)'
;MRLLLLSLLFAGAMVQAEEQAPDPLEQLTSYFFAAARTGDTVVLNEFLQQGFPVDQRNKQSYTALMVATYSGQQGAVELLLKQGADACLRDKRGHTAMMGAIVKAEWTIGKMLYPIACEEDKSVDAKTPVTDKNKMTVAQFAEVFGQSAKLQQLAKEIQSTGQP
;
A
#
# COMPACT_ATOMS: atom_id res chain seq x y z
N MET A 1 -68.42 11.57 28.73
CA MET A 1 -69.07 10.89 27.60
C MET A 1 -68.21 11.08 26.36
N ARG A 2 -67.70 9.98 25.79
CA ARG A 2 -67.27 9.75 24.39
C ARG A 2 -66.21 10.66 23.72
N LEU A 3 -64.96 10.15 23.67
CA LEU A 3 -64.23 9.59 22.50
C LEU A 3 -64.18 10.32 21.14
N LEU A 4 -62.92 10.48 20.66
CA LEU A 4 -62.37 10.42 19.28
C LEU A 4 -62.46 11.74 18.44
N LEU A 5 -61.49 12.19 17.64
CA LEU A 5 -60.51 11.51 16.79
C LEU A 5 -59.21 12.34 16.57
N LEU A 6 -58.11 11.60 16.46
CA LEU A 6 -56.88 11.83 15.67
C LEU A 6 -56.79 13.10 14.80
N SER A 7 -55.76 13.91 15.05
CA SER A 7 -54.97 14.49 13.96
C SER A 7 -53.50 14.14 14.20
N LEU A 8 -52.99 13.27 13.34
CA LEU A 8 -51.64 12.74 13.35
C LEU A 8 -50.61 13.87 13.32
N LEU A 9 -49.68 13.81 14.27
CA LEU A 9 -48.34 14.38 14.16
C LEU A 9 -47.67 13.86 12.88
N PHE A 10 -47.70 14.67 11.83
CA PHE A 10 -46.65 14.65 10.81
C PHE A 10 -45.98 16.02 10.82
N ALA A 11 -45.32 16.32 11.95
CA ALA A 11 -44.13 17.17 11.89
C ALA A 11 -43.09 16.33 11.14
N GLY A 12 -43.09 16.46 9.81
CA GLY A 12 -42.04 15.95 8.95
C GLY A 12 -40.75 16.63 9.36
N ALA A 13 -40.07 16.06 10.35
CA ALA A 13 -38.65 16.25 10.54
C ALA A 13 -38.02 15.75 9.24
N MET A 14 -37.73 16.69 8.35
CA MET A 14 -36.63 16.57 7.41
C MET A 14 -35.40 16.33 8.30
N VAL A 15 -35.14 15.08 8.63
CA VAL A 15 -33.79 14.63 8.90
C VAL A 15 -33.10 14.83 7.56
N GLN A 16 -32.56 16.03 7.35
CA GLN A 16 -31.44 16.17 6.44
C GLN A 16 -30.43 15.18 6.98
N ALA A 17 -30.29 14.05 6.29
CA ALA A 17 -29.10 13.26 6.40
C ALA A 17 -27.98 14.22 6.00
N GLU A 18 -27.34 14.84 6.99
CA GLU A 18 -26.04 15.45 6.78
C GLU A 18 -25.18 14.30 6.28
N GLU A 19 -25.00 14.24 4.96
CA GLU A 19 -24.01 13.41 4.31
C GLU A 19 -22.67 13.98 4.79
N GLN A 20 -22.25 13.50 5.95
CA GLN A 20 -21.15 14.05 6.72
C GLN A 20 -19.92 13.91 5.84
N ALA A 21 -19.39 15.04 5.37
CA ALA A 21 -18.24 15.06 4.49
C ALA A 21 -17.13 14.20 5.09
N PRO A 22 -16.40 13.41 4.28
CA PRO A 22 -15.36 12.55 4.80
C PRO A 22 -14.38 13.37 5.64
N ASP A 23 -13.92 12.77 6.75
CA ASP A 23 -12.90 13.36 7.62
C ASP A 23 -11.77 13.95 6.75
N PRO A 24 -11.40 15.23 6.92
CA PRO A 24 -10.37 15.88 6.10
C PRO A 24 -9.08 15.07 6.00
N LEU A 25 -8.68 14.37 7.05
CA LEU A 25 -7.50 13.50 7.03
C LEU A 25 -7.71 12.25 6.14
N GLU A 26 -8.90 11.67 6.15
CA GLU A 26 -9.27 10.57 5.25
C GLU A 26 -9.25 11.04 3.78
N GLN A 27 -9.72 12.26 3.51
CA GLN A 27 -9.70 12.82 2.16
C GLN A 27 -8.27 13.05 1.65
N LEU A 28 -7.40 13.67 2.46
CA LEU A 28 -5.98 13.84 2.12
C LEU A 28 -5.28 12.50 1.88
N THR A 29 -5.57 11.51 2.74
CA THR A 29 -5.08 10.15 2.57
C THR A 29 -5.52 9.59 1.22
N SER A 30 -6.80 9.71 0.86
CA SER A 30 -7.33 9.25 -0.42
C SER A 30 -6.58 9.86 -1.61
N TYR A 31 -6.33 11.17 -1.60
CA TYR A 31 -5.58 11.85 -2.66
C TYR A 31 -4.12 11.38 -2.75
N PHE A 32 -3.44 11.23 -1.63
CA PHE A 32 -2.07 10.70 -1.59
C PHE A 32 -2.00 9.29 -2.22
N PHE A 33 -2.95 8.41 -1.88
CA PHE A 33 -3.03 7.08 -2.49
C PHE A 33 -3.49 7.09 -3.94
N ALA A 34 -4.30 8.06 -4.36
CA ALA A 34 -4.68 8.22 -5.76
C ALA A 34 -3.46 8.61 -6.61
N ALA A 35 -2.65 9.57 -6.14
CA ALA A 35 -1.41 9.99 -6.78
C ALA A 35 -0.41 8.83 -6.92
N ALA A 36 -0.25 8.00 -5.88
CA ALA A 36 0.56 6.78 -5.97
C ALA A 36 0.08 5.79 -7.04
N ARG A 37 -1.24 5.60 -7.15
CA ARG A 37 -1.86 4.67 -8.11
C ARG A 37 -1.71 5.15 -9.56
N THR A 38 -1.81 6.45 -9.78
CA THR A 38 -1.71 7.06 -11.12
C THR A 38 -0.29 7.41 -11.52
N GLY A 39 0.67 7.35 -10.58
CA GLY A 39 2.05 7.74 -10.83
C GLY A 39 2.29 9.25 -10.83
N ASP A 40 1.39 10.02 -10.22
CA ASP A 40 1.51 11.48 -10.13
C ASP A 40 2.57 11.86 -9.09
N THR A 41 3.81 11.86 -9.56
CA THR A 41 5.00 12.17 -8.75
C THR A 41 5.03 13.61 -8.26
N VAL A 42 4.38 14.54 -8.97
CA VAL A 42 4.32 15.96 -8.57
C VAL A 42 3.45 16.08 -7.32
N VAL A 43 2.23 15.54 -7.37
CA VAL A 43 1.33 15.55 -6.22
C VAL A 43 1.93 14.76 -5.06
N LEU A 44 2.45 13.55 -5.31
CA LEU A 44 3.12 12.76 -4.26
C LEU A 44 4.24 13.54 -3.58
N ASN A 45 5.12 14.15 -4.36
CA ASN A 45 6.25 14.90 -3.81
C ASN A 45 5.77 16.09 -2.98
N GLU A 46 4.75 16.82 -3.42
CA GLU A 46 4.18 17.94 -2.64
C GLU A 46 3.68 17.47 -1.27
N PHE A 47 2.89 16.39 -1.22
CA PHE A 47 2.44 15.81 0.07
C PHE A 47 3.63 15.50 0.99
N LEU A 48 4.67 14.86 0.46
CA LEU A 48 5.86 14.47 1.23
C LEU A 48 6.67 15.69 1.71
N GLN A 49 6.80 16.74 0.90
CA GLN A 49 7.45 18.00 1.29
C GLN A 49 6.69 18.71 2.41
N GLN A 50 5.36 18.61 2.44
CA GLN A 50 4.53 19.13 3.51
C GLN A 50 4.51 18.24 4.77
N GLY A 51 5.33 17.19 4.81
CA GLY A 51 5.46 16.30 5.98
C GLY A 51 4.37 15.23 6.08
N PHE A 52 3.62 14.96 5.02
CA PHE A 52 2.71 13.81 5.01
C PHE A 52 3.50 12.51 5.21
N PRO A 53 3.07 11.59 6.10
CA PRO A 53 3.87 10.41 6.40
C PRO A 53 4.04 9.51 5.16
N VAL A 54 5.29 9.26 4.75
CA VAL A 54 5.61 8.43 3.57
C VAL A 54 5.04 7.01 3.68
N ASP A 55 5.02 6.47 4.90
CA ASP A 55 4.51 5.14 5.24
C ASP A 55 3.07 5.17 5.77
N GLN A 56 2.32 6.25 5.52
CA GLN A 56 0.90 6.30 5.86
C GLN A 56 0.19 5.06 5.30
N ARG A 57 -0.69 4.48 6.12
CA ARG A 57 -1.40 3.24 5.80
C ARG A 57 -2.88 3.54 5.59
N ASN A 58 -3.46 3.01 4.51
CA ASN A 58 -4.91 3.09 4.32
C ASN A 58 -5.65 2.00 5.14
N LYS A 59 -6.99 1.95 5.01
CA LYS A 59 -7.86 1.00 5.72
C LYS A 59 -7.52 -0.48 5.44
N GLN A 60 -6.77 -0.79 4.36
CA GLN A 60 -6.31 -2.12 3.99
C GLN A 60 -4.83 -2.34 4.35
N SER A 61 -4.25 -1.41 5.08
CA SER A 61 -2.85 -1.40 5.50
C SER A 61 -1.85 -1.30 4.33
N TYR A 62 -2.27 -0.90 3.13
CA TYR A 62 -1.33 -0.57 2.07
C TYR A 62 -0.61 0.74 2.37
N THR A 63 0.67 0.82 2.01
CA THR A 63 1.42 2.08 1.89
C THR A 63 1.35 2.60 0.45
N ALA A 64 1.73 3.86 0.23
CA ALA A 64 1.79 4.42 -1.12
C ALA A 64 2.75 3.63 -2.02
N LEU A 65 3.87 3.14 -1.47
CA LEU A 65 4.84 2.33 -2.20
C LEU A 65 4.20 1.05 -2.73
N MET A 66 3.44 0.32 -1.90
CA MET A 66 2.71 -0.87 -2.36
C MET A 66 1.70 -0.54 -3.46
N VAL A 67 0.96 0.56 -3.32
CA VAL A 67 -0.04 0.95 -4.33
C VAL A 67 0.63 1.29 -5.66
N ALA A 68 1.70 2.08 -5.65
CA ALA A 68 2.48 2.39 -6.85
C ALA A 68 3.05 1.11 -7.49
N THR A 69 3.57 0.18 -6.68
CA THR A 69 4.07 -1.11 -7.15
C THR A 69 2.98 -1.96 -7.80
N TYR A 70 1.81 -2.11 -7.15
CA TYR A 70 0.69 -2.87 -7.72
C TYR A 70 0.15 -2.26 -9.04
N SER A 71 0.37 -0.96 -9.22
CA SER A 71 -0.04 -0.20 -10.41
C SER A 71 1.06 -0.04 -11.46
N GLY A 72 2.25 -0.61 -11.27
CA GLY A 72 3.34 -0.52 -12.24
C GLY A 72 3.97 0.89 -12.36
N GLN A 73 3.76 1.76 -11.38
CA GLN A 73 4.16 3.18 -11.46
C GLN A 73 5.62 3.38 -11.05
N GLN A 74 6.54 3.11 -11.99
CA GLN A 74 7.98 3.11 -11.74
C GLN A 74 8.50 4.41 -11.10
N GLY A 75 8.13 5.59 -11.65
CA GLY A 75 8.60 6.88 -11.15
C GLY A 75 8.08 7.20 -9.74
N ALA A 76 6.86 6.77 -9.42
CA ALA A 76 6.32 6.91 -8.07
C ALA A 76 7.04 5.98 -7.08
N VAL A 77 7.36 4.74 -7.48
CA VAL A 77 8.18 3.83 -6.67
C VAL A 77 9.54 4.44 -6.37
N GLU A 78 10.24 4.94 -7.39
CA GLU A 78 11.56 5.58 -7.23
C GLU A 78 11.50 6.79 -6.29
N LEU A 79 10.51 7.68 -6.47
CA LEU A 79 10.29 8.82 -5.61
C LEU A 79 10.06 8.40 -4.15
N LEU A 80 9.15 7.45 -3.91
CA LEU A 80 8.79 7.02 -2.57
C LEU A 80 9.98 6.36 -1.85
N LEU A 81 10.75 5.52 -2.55
CA LEU A 81 11.98 4.94 -2.02
C LEU A 81 13.02 6.01 -1.68
N LYS A 82 13.20 7.01 -2.56
CA LYS A 82 14.10 8.15 -2.30
C LYS A 82 13.68 8.98 -1.09
N GLN A 83 12.38 9.03 -0.81
CA GLN A 83 11.81 9.71 0.36
C GLN A 83 11.76 8.81 1.61
N GLY A 84 12.41 7.64 1.58
CA GLY A 84 12.59 6.77 2.73
C GLY A 84 11.42 5.84 3.04
N ALA A 85 10.55 5.53 2.05
CA ALA A 85 9.48 4.56 2.23
C ALA A 85 10.02 3.18 2.66
N ASP A 86 9.41 2.57 3.67
CA ASP A 86 9.78 1.24 4.16
C ASP A 86 9.14 0.16 3.26
N ALA A 87 9.95 -0.42 2.37
CA ALA A 87 9.54 -1.49 1.45
C ALA A 87 9.15 -2.82 2.15
N CYS A 88 9.50 -2.96 3.44
CA CYS A 88 9.33 -4.16 4.23
C CYS A 88 8.04 -4.17 5.05
N LEU A 89 7.30 -3.06 5.07
CA LEU A 89 5.94 -3.05 5.58
C LEU A 89 5.07 -4.08 4.85
N ARG A 90 4.06 -4.61 5.55
CA ARG A 90 3.22 -5.72 5.07
C ARG A 90 1.75 -5.39 5.11
N ASP A 91 1.02 -5.49 4.01
CA ASP A 91 -0.44 -5.25 3.96
C ASP A 91 -1.23 -6.24 4.86
N LYS A 92 -2.57 -6.14 4.88
CA LYS A 92 -3.41 -7.08 5.63
C LYS A 92 -3.30 -8.55 5.20
N ARG A 93 -2.67 -8.88 4.08
CA ARG A 93 -2.38 -10.25 3.63
C ARG A 93 -0.94 -10.67 3.96
N GLY A 94 -0.13 -9.76 4.49
CA GLY A 94 1.28 -10.00 4.76
C GLY A 94 2.19 -9.64 3.58
N HIS A 95 1.65 -9.07 2.48
CA HIS A 95 2.45 -8.80 1.29
C HIS A 95 3.29 -7.52 1.48
N THR A 96 4.57 -7.62 1.13
CA THR A 96 5.47 -6.47 0.95
C THR A 96 5.32 -5.87 -0.45
N ALA A 97 5.99 -4.73 -0.71
CA ALA A 97 6.03 -4.15 -2.05
C ALA A 97 6.62 -5.13 -3.08
N MET A 98 7.71 -5.84 -2.74
CA MET A 98 8.34 -6.82 -3.63
C MET A 98 7.39 -7.97 -4.00
N MET A 99 6.58 -8.46 -3.05
CA MET A 99 5.54 -9.45 -3.35
C MET A 99 4.47 -8.89 -4.30
N GLY A 100 4.13 -7.60 -4.16
CA GLY A 100 3.26 -6.92 -5.13
C GLY A 100 3.85 -6.90 -6.55
N ALA A 101 5.14 -6.61 -6.70
CA ALA A 101 5.83 -6.64 -7.99
C ALA A 101 5.79 -8.03 -8.63
N ILE A 102 5.96 -9.09 -7.83
CA ILE A 102 5.85 -10.48 -8.28
C ILE A 102 4.43 -10.79 -8.77
N VAL A 103 3.39 -10.46 -8.00
CA VAL A 103 1.98 -10.69 -8.39
C VAL A 103 1.67 -10.02 -9.73
N LYS A 104 2.25 -8.86 -9.99
CA LYS A 104 2.00 -8.05 -11.19
C LYS A 104 2.99 -8.29 -12.32
N ALA A 105 4.02 -9.10 -12.10
CA ALA A 105 5.16 -9.31 -13.00
C ALA A 105 5.89 -8.00 -13.39
N GLU A 106 5.90 -7.01 -12.50
CA GLU A 106 6.53 -5.69 -12.70
C GLU A 106 8.02 -5.74 -12.37
N TRP A 107 8.81 -6.45 -13.18
CA TRP A 107 10.21 -6.77 -12.87
C TRP A 107 11.16 -5.58 -12.88
N THR A 108 10.81 -4.49 -13.59
CA THR A 108 11.56 -3.24 -13.49
C THR A 108 11.47 -2.68 -12.07
N ILE A 109 10.27 -2.68 -11.49
CA ILE A 109 10.03 -2.33 -10.07
C ILE A 109 10.64 -3.39 -9.14
N GLY A 110 10.51 -4.67 -9.48
CA GLY A 110 11.17 -5.76 -8.76
C GLY A 110 12.68 -5.54 -8.62
N LYS A 111 13.36 -5.05 -9.65
CA LYS A 111 14.78 -4.71 -9.61
C LYS A 111 15.12 -3.58 -8.64
N MET A 112 14.24 -2.58 -8.49
CA MET A 112 14.42 -1.51 -7.49
C MET A 112 14.22 -2.01 -6.06
N LEU A 113 13.31 -2.98 -5.87
CA LEU A 113 12.92 -3.46 -4.54
C LEU A 113 13.77 -4.63 -4.06
N TYR A 114 14.28 -5.48 -4.95
CA TYR A 114 15.03 -6.69 -4.59
C TYR A 114 16.28 -6.44 -3.74
N PRO A 115 17.10 -5.40 -3.98
CA PRO A 115 18.27 -5.10 -3.13
C PRO A 115 17.90 -4.66 -1.71
N ILE A 116 16.66 -4.23 -1.48
CA ILE A 116 16.21 -3.78 -0.17
C ILE A 116 15.98 -5.01 0.70
N ALA A 117 17.00 -5.35 1.50
CA ALA A 117 16.95 -6.46 2.43
C ALA A 117 15.93 -6.18 3.55
N CYS A 118 14.85 -6.95 3.56
CA CYS A 118 13.88 -6.96 4.65
C CYS A 118 14.33 -7.97 5.71
N GLU A 119 15.37 -7.61 6.44
CA GLU A 119 15.77 -8.35 7.63
C GLU A 119 14.83 -8.00 8.79
N GLU A 120 14.33 -9.03 9.46
CA GLU A 120 13.62 -8.98 10.75
C GLU A 120 12.21 -8.34 10.75
N ASP A 121 11.28 -9.02 11.42
CA ASP A 121 10.02 -8.41 11.81
C ASP A 121 10.29 -7.44 12.96
N LYS A 122 9.95 -6.15 12.82
CA LYS A 122 10.04 -5.14 13.90
C LYS A 122 9.07 -5.43 15.07
N SER A 123 8.35 -6.55 15.04
CA SER A 123 7.59 -7.11 16.15
C SER A 123 8.52 -7.77 17.19
N VAL A 124 7.99 -8.12 18.36
CA VAL A 124 8.76 -8.71 19.48
C VAL A 124 9.53 -10.01 19.14
N ASP A 125 9.27 -10.61 17.98
CA ASP A 125 9.85 -11.88 17.51
C ASP A 125 10.89 -11.68 16.38
N ALA A 126 11.82 -10.73 16.56
CA ALA A 126 12.83 -10.26 15.59
C ALA A 126 13.69 -11.32 14.88
N LYS A 127 13.64 -12.60 15.27
CA LYS A 127 14.37 -13.70 14.59
C LYS A 127 13.69 -14.26 13.34
N THR A 128 12.50 -13.77 12.99
CA THR A 128 11.70 -14.34 11.90
C THR A 128 11.92 -13.55 10.60
N PRO A 129 12.29 -14.19 9.48
CA PRO A 129 12.34 -13.54 8.17
C PRO A 129 11.00 -12.88 7.81
N VAL A 130 11.04 -11.75 7.11
CA VAL A 130 9.82 -11.09 6.62
C VAL A 130 9.11 -12.02 5.63
N THR A 131 7.93 -12.48 6.03
CA THR A 131 7.08 -13.41 5.29
C THR A 131 5.64 -12.90 5.20
N ASP A 132 4.89 -13.45 4.24
CA ASP A 132 3.45 -13.21 4.17
C ASP A 132 2.68 -13.92 5.31
N LYS A 133 1.36 -13.81 5.35
CA LYS A 133 0.56 -14.49 6.39
C LYS A 133 0.65 -16.02 6.35
N ASN A 134 1.05 -16.59 5.22
CA ASN A 134 1.27 -18.03 5.06
C ASN A 134 2.71 -18.44 5.35
N LYS A 135 3.53 -17.52 5.90
CA LYS A 135 4.95 -17.73 6.20
C LYS A 135 5.80 -17.99 4.96
N MET A 136 5.36 -17.55 3.78
CA MET A 136 6.12 -17.67 2.55
C MET A 136 7.16 -16.55 2.47
N THR A 137 8.41 -16.94 2.21
CA THR A 137 9.47 -16.03 1.78
C THR A 137 9.15 -15.47 0.39
N VAL A 138 9.83 -14.40 -0.04
CA VAL A 138 9.71 -13.86 -1.41
C VAL A 138 10.00 -14.93 -2.48
N ALA A 139 10.97 -15.82 -2.22
CA ALA A 139 11.30 -16.91 -3.15
C ALA A 139 10.19 -17.96 -3.27
N GLN A 140 9.64 -18.44 -2.14
CA GLN A 140 8.51 -19.37 -2.13
C GLN A 140 7.25 -18.73 -2.71
N PHE A 141 7.03 -17.44 -2.41
CA PHE A 141 5.93 -16.68 -2.98
C PHE A 141 6.04 -16.60 -4.51
N ALA A 142 7.22 -16.31 -5.05
CA ALA A 142 7.45 -16.32 -6.50
C ALA A 142 7.15 -17.68 -7.14
N GLU A 143 7.40 -18.79 -6.45
CA GLU A 143 7.07 -20.13 -6.95
C GLU A 143 5.56 -20.34 -7.11
N VAL A 144 4.77 -19.97 -6.11
CA VAL A 144 3.31 -20.05 -6.16
C VAL A 144 2.73 -19.27 -7.34
N PHE A 145 3.34 -18.13 -7.71
CA PHE A 145 2.90 -17.29 -8.82
C PHE A 145 3.58 -17.61 -10.17
N GLY A 146 4.38 -18.68 -10.26
CA GLY A 146 5.06 -19.08 -11.50
C GLY A 146 6.18 -18.13 -11.94
N GLN A 147 6.73 -17.36 -11.00
CA GLN A 147 7.69 -16.28 -11.21
C GLN A 147 9.11 -16.62 -10.73
N SER A 148 9.36 -17.84 -10.24
CA SER A 148 10.66 -18.26 -9.70
C SER A 148 11.83 -18.05 -10.64
N ALA A 149 11.68 -18.44 -11.92
CA ALA A 149 12.76 -18.33 -12.90
C ALA A 149 13.19 -16.87 -13.11
N LYS A 150 12.22 -15.94 -13.12
CA LYS A 150 12.50 -14.52 -13.32
C LYS A 150 13.10 -13.87 -12.07
N LEU A 151 12.66 -14.27 -10.87
CA LEU A 151 13.29 -13.85 -9.62
C LEU A 151 14.75 -14.32 -9.53
N GLN A 152 15.03 -15.58 -9.90
CA GLN A 152 16.38 -16.13 -9.93
C GLN A 152 17.27 -15.43 -10.97
N GLN A 153 16.72 -15.09 -12.13
CA GLN A 153 17.42 -14.31 -13.14
C GLN A 153 17.79 -12.92 -12.58
N LEU A 154 16.82 -12.23 -11.98
CA LEU A 154 17.04 -10.92 -11.36
C LEU A 154 18.14 -10.97 -10.29
N ALA A 155 18.11 -11.99 -9.43
CA ALA A 155 19.12 -12.19 -8.39
C ALA A 155 20.53 -12.32 -8.98
N LYS A 156 20.68 -13.11 -10.06
CA LYS A 156 21.96 -13.29 -10.75
C LYS A 156 22.43 -11.99 -11.42
N GLU A 157 21.52 -11.27 -12.07
CA GLU A 157 21.82 -9.98 -12.69
C GLU A 157 22.38 -8.99 -11.67
N ILE A 158 21.73 -8.81 -10.52
CA ILE A 158 22.15 -7.88 -9.46
C ILE A 158 23.50 -8.30 -8.86
N GLN A 159 23.70 -9.60 -8.60
CA GLN A 159 24.99 -10.12 -8.12
C GLN A 159 26.13 -9.87 -9.12
N SER A 160 25.86 -9.96 -10.42
CA SER A 160 26.87 -9.71 -11.46
C SER A 160 27.19 -8.23 -11.69
N THR A 161 26.29 -7.30 -11.33
CA THR A 161 26.52 -5.86 -11.51
C THR A 161 27.26 -5.21 -10.34
N GLY A 162 27.53 -5.96 -9.26
CA GLY A 162 28.24 -5.45 -8.07
C GLY A 162 27.51 -4.31 -7.36
N GLN A 163 26.22 -4.12 -7.65
CA GLN A 163 25.37 -3.21 -6.89
C GLN A 163 24.88 -3.96 -5.65
N PRO A 164 25.16 -3.46 -4.42
CA PRO A 164 24.58 -4.03 -3.21
C PRO A 164 23.05 -3.97 -3.24
#